data_AF-A0A2V5R8M4-F1
#
_entry.id   AF-A0A2V5R8M4-F1
#
_cell.length_a   1.000
_cell.length_b   1.000
_cell.length_c   1.000
_cell.angle_alpha   90.00
_cell.angle_beta   90.00
_cell.angle_gamma   90.00
#
_symmetry.space_group_name_H-M   'P 1'
#
loop_
_entity.id
_entity.type
_entity.pdbx_description
1 polymer ?
#
loop_
_entity_poly.entity_id
_entity_poly.type
_entity_poly.pdbx_seq_one_letter_code
_entity_poly.pdbx_strand_id
1 'polypeptide(L)'
;MIKIPPPLADRLPEVQAFRDSLDLETDRGCAIIAASYVDDQLAEMLKAHFVESKRLIKEVFSGSGALSTFSARIDMSFLSGHISKAVQRELHLIRGIRNKFAHAPHPLSFTEPAIEQQCRALAYSHHPKSREPRETSFG
;
A
#
# COMPACT_ATOMS: atom_id res chain seq x y z
N MET A 1 -13.48 18.53 -14.31
CA MET A 1 -13.26 19.19 -13.00
C MET A 1 -12.36 18.29 -12.17
N ILE A 2 -11.30 18.83 -11.52
CA ILE A 2 -10.47 18.04 -10.59
C ILE A 2 -11.36 17.58 -9.45
N LYS A 3 -11.59 16.27 -9.32
CA LYS A 3 -12.28 15.72 -8.15
C LYS A 3 -11.32 15.80 -6.97
N ILE A 4 -11.53 16.78 -6.10
CA ILE A 4 -10.81 16.85 -4.83
C ILE A 4 -11.36 15.69 -3.99
N PRO A 5 -10.52 14.73 -3.53
CA PRO A 5 -10.99 13.69 -2.63
C PRO A 5 -11.62 14.33 -1.39
N PRO A 6 -12.65 13.71 -0.79
CA PRO A 6 -13.27 14.24 0.40
C PRO A 6 -12.21 14.44 1.49
N PRO A 7 -12.38 15.45 2.37
CA PRO A 7 -11.49 15.68 3.50
C PRO A 7 -11.12 14.38 4.22
N LEU A 8 -9.87 14.27 4.67
CA LEU A 8 -9.39 13.05 5.33
C LEU A 8 -10.30 12.64 6.50
N ALA A 9 -10.87 13.62 7.22
CA ALA A 9 -11.81 13.42 8.31
C ALA A 9 -13.02 12.55 7.93
N ASP A 10 -13.56 12.75 6.72
CA ASP A 10 -14.72 12.01 6.22
C ASP A 10 -14.38 10.55 5.89
N ARG A 11 -13.09 10.29 5.62
CA ARG A 11 -12.57 8.95 5.30
C ARG A 11 -12.09 8.17 6.51
N LEU A 12 -11.95 8.82 7.68
CA LEU A 12 -11.42 8.17 8.89
C LEU A 12 -12.21 6.91 9.30
N PRO A 13 -13.55 6.89 9.28
CA PRO A 13 -14.30 5.70 9.66
C PRO A 13 -14.04 4.51 8.72
N GLU A 14 -13.94 4.76 7.42
CA GLU A 14 -13.63 3.74 6.41
C GLU A 14 -12.21 3.20 6.60
N VAL A 15 -11.23 4.09 6.80
CA VAL A 15 -9.84 3.71 7.04
C VAL A 15 -9.72 2.90 8.34
N GLN A 16 -10.46 3.27 9.39
CA GLN A 16 -10.45 2.53 10.65
C GLN A 16 -11.06 1.13 10.47
N ALA A 17 -12.23 1.03 9.85
CA ALA A 17 -12.87 -0.27 9.57
C ALA A 17 -11.96 -1.17 8.72
N PHE A 18 -11.26 -0.60 7.73
CA PHE A 18 -10.27 -1.33 6.95
C PHE A 18 -9.11 -1.83 7.84
N ARG A 19 -8.55 -0.98 8.69
CA ARG A 19 -7.49 -1.38 9.63
C ARG A 19 -7.93 -2.49 10.56
N ASP A 20 -9.13 -2.39 11.13
CA ASP A 20 -9.68 -3.40 12.03
C ASP A 20 -9.88 -4.74 11.30
N SER A 21 -10.26 -4.71 10.03
CA SER A 21 -10.38 -5.93 9.22
C SER A 21 -9.04 -6.65 9.02
N LEU A 22 -7.91 -5.93 9.02
CA LEU A 22 -6.57 -6.52 8.89
C LEU A 22 -6.16 -7.32 10.13
N ASP A 23 -6.73 -7.07 11.31
CA ASP A 23 -6.42 -7.84 12.52
C ASP A 23 -6.99 -9.27 12.45
N LEU A 24 -8.02 -9.48 11.63
CA LEU A 24 -8.67 -10.78 11.44
C LEU A 24 -7.94 -11.66 10.41
N GLU A 25 -6.97 -11.11 9.70
CA GLU A 25 -6.29 -11.80 8.60
C GLU A 25 -5.12 -12.67 9.06
N THR A 26 -4.73 -13.63 8.23
CA THR A 26 -3.40 -14.28 8.37
C THR A 26 -2.28 -13.28 8.04
N ASP A 27 -1.02 -13.56 8.42
CA ASP A 27 0.10 -12.67 8.08
C ASP A 27 0.20 -12.42 6.58
N ARG A 28 0.00 -13.48 5.80
CA ARG A 28 -0.09 -13.41 4.35
C ARG A 28 -1.25 -12.55 3.86
N GLY A 29 -2.44 -12.77 4.42
CA GLY A 29 -3.65 -12.01 4.09
C GLY A 29 -3.44 -10.52 4.37
N CYS A 30 -2.98 -10.18 5.57
CA CYS A 30 -2.68 -8.81 5.99
C CYS A 30 -1.70 -8.13 5.03
N ALA A 31 -0.56 -8.75 4.72
CA ALA A 31 0.44 -8.16 3.83
C ALA A 31 -0.09 -7.91 2.41
N ILE A 32 -0.90 -8.83 1.87
CA ILE A 32 -1.46 -8.72 0.52
C ILE A 32 -2.57 -7.66 0.48
N ILE A 33 -3.52 -7.73 1.42
CA ILE A 33 -4.69 -6.86 1.46
C ILE A 33 -4.28 -5.41 1.77
N ALA A 34 -3.41 -5.20 2.77
CA ALA A 34 -2.91 -3.87 3.12
C ALA A 34 -2.18 -3.21 1.93
N ALA A 35 -1.31 -3.96 1.25
CA ALA A 35 -0.60 -3.44 0.08
C ALA A 35 -1.54 -3.18 -1.10
N SER A 36 -2.56 -4.02 -1.32
CA SER A 36 -3.57 -3.81 -2.37
C SER A 36 -4.35 -2.53 -2.13
N TYR A 37 -4.78 -2.29 -0.88
CA TYR A 37 -5.47 -1.06 -0.52
C TYR A 37 -4.63 0.18 -0.82
N VAL A 38 -3.35 0.17 -0.42
CA VAL A 38 -2.44 1.29 -0.71
C VAL A 38 -2.25 1.49 -2.22
N ASP A 39 -2.13 0.40 -2.97
CA ASP A 39 -2.00 0.41 -4.42
C ASP A 39 -3.23 1.03 -5.13
N ASP A 40 -4.43 0.67 -4.67
CA ASP A 40 -5.69 1.24 -5.17
C ASP A 40 -5.80 2.74 -4.86
N GLN A 41 -5.33 3.17 -3.68
CA GLN A 41 -5.32 4.58 -3.30
C GLN A 41 -4.36 5.40 -4.18
N LEU A 42 -3.22 4.84 -4.58
CA LEU A 42 -2.35 5.48 -5.59
C LEU A 42 -3.05 5.56 -6.93
N ALA A 43 -3.77 4.52 -7.34
CA ALA A 43 -4.50 4.52 -8.59
C ALA A 43 -5.58 5.61 -8.61
N GLU A 44 -6.39 5.71 -7.56
CA GLU A 44 -7.43 6.75 -7.44
C GLU A 44 -6.84 8.16 -7.40
N MET A 45 -5.73 8.36 -6.69
CA MET A 45 -5.03 9.65 -6.67
C MET A 45 -4.53 10.05 -8.06
N LEU A 46 -3.88 9.14 -8.79
CA LEU A 46 -3.39 9.41 -10.15
C LEU A 46 -4.55 9.69 -11.12
N LYS A 47 -5.63 8.90 -11.06
CA LYS A 47 -6.84 9.11 -11.89
C LYS A 47 -7.49 10.47 -11.63
N ALA A 48 -7.50 10.93 -10.38
CA ALA A 48 -8.07 12.23 -10.02
C ALA A 48 -7.23 13.41 -10.54
N HIS A 49 -5.92 13.20 -10.77
CA HIS A 49 -5.00 14.23 -11.25
C HIS A 49 -4.87 14.28 -12.78
N PHE A 50 -5.05 13.15 -13.47
CA PHE A 50 -4.93 13.12 -14.92
C PHE A 50 -6.05 13.91 -15.63
N VAL A 51 -5.73 14.38 -16.84
CA VAL A 51 -6.71 14.98 -17.73
C VAL A 51 -7.84 13.99 -17.99
N GLU A 52 -9.07 14.47 -17.99
CA GLU A 52 -10.27 13.66 -18.11
C GLU A 52 -10.33 12.95 -19.49
N SER A 53 -9.87 11.69 -19.52
CA SER A 53 -9.91 10.83 -20.71
C SER A 53 -10.21 9.39 -20.29
N LYS A 54 -11.50 9.02 -20.29
CA LYS A 54 -11.95 7.69 -19.85
C LYS A 54 -11.25 6.55 -20.59
N ARG A 55 -11.04 6.71 -21.90
CA ARG A 55 -10.37 5.71 -22.75
C ARG A 55 -8.91 5.53 -22.32
N LEU A 56 -8.13 6.61 -22.31
CA LEU A 56 -6.70 6.53 -22.00
C LEU A 56 -6.47 6.08 -20.56
N ILE A 57 -7.26 6.56 -19.60
CA ILE A 57 -7.20 6.11 -18.21
C ILE A 57 -7.44 4.60 -18.13
N LYS A 58 -8.47 4.07 -18.81
CA LYS A 58 -8.71 2.63 -18.84
C LYS A 58 -7.53 1.86 -19.45
N GLU A 59 -6.95 2.36 -20.53
CA GLU A 59 -5.83 1.71 -21.23
C GLU A 59 -4.55 1.69 -20.37
N VAL A 60 -4.16 2.82 -19.77
CA VAL A 60 -2.90 2.89 -19.00
C VAL A 60 -2.94 2.10 -17.70
N PHE A 61 -4.12 1.91 -17.09
CA PHE A 61 -4.29 1.07 -15.89
C PHE A 61 -4.65 -0.40 -16.20
N SER A 62 -4.86 -0.75 -17.47
CA SER A 62 -5.13 -2.15 -17.87
C SER A 62 -3.91 -3.05 -17.67
N GLY A 63 -4.07 -4.38 -17.74
CA GLY A 63 -3.01 -5.35 -17.40
C GLY A 63 -1.68 -5.17 -18.16
N SER A 64 -1.71 -4.64 -19.39
CA SER A 64 -0.52 -4.32 -20.19
C SER A 64 -0.19 -2.82 -20.24
N GLY A 65 -0.95 -1.98 -19.54
CA GLY A 65 -0.78 -0.54 -19.51
C GLY A 65 0.43 -0.08 -18.70
N ALA A 66 0.85 1.17 -18.93
CA ALA A 66 2.02 1.76 -18.27
C ALA A 66 1.90 1.88 -16.74
N LEU A 67 0.67 1.93 -16.21
CA LEU A 67 0.34 2.03 -14.79
C LEU A 67 -0.36 0.77 -14.28
N SER A 68 -0.11 -0.38 -14.91
CA SER A 68 -0.72 -1.67 -14.56
C SER A 68 -0.20 -2.23 -13.22
N THR A 69 1.05 -1.92 -12.87
CA THR A 69 1.74 -2.49 -11.70
C THR A 69 1.81 -1.52 -10.54
N PHE A 70 1.86 -2.07 -9.31
CA PHE A 70 2.07 -1.30 -8.10
C PHE A 70 3.34 -0.44 -8.17
N SER A 71 4.45 -1.00 -8.65
CA SER A 71 5.70 -0.22 -8.84
C SER A 71 5.53 0.97 -9.77
N ALA A 72 4.88 0.77 -10.92
CA ALA A 72 4.69 1.85 -11.87
C ALA A 72 3.82 2.98 -11.29
N ARG A 73 2.81 2.63 -10.49
CA ARG A 73 1.98 3.62 -9.78
C ARG A 73 2.75 4.36 -8.68
N ILE A 74 3.62 3.67 -7.94
CA ILE A 74 4.53 4.31 -6.96
C ILE A 74 5.44 5.32 -7.66
N ASP A 75 6.11 4.90 -8.74
CA ASP A 75 7.08 5.73 -9.45
C ASP A 75 6.41 6.92 -10.13
N MET A 76 5.26 6.71 -10.79
CA MET A 76 4.50 7.79 -11.39
C MET A 76 4.04 8.81 -10.35
N SER A 77 3.57 8.35 -9.19
CA SER A 77 3.13 9.24 -8.10
C SER A 77 4.27 10.11 -7.57
N PHE A 78 5.49 9.57 -7.52
CA PHE A 78 6.68 10.34 -7.16
C PHE A 78 7.06 11.33 -8.26
N LEU A 79 7.10 10.89 -9.52
CA LEU A 79 7.46 11.72 -10.66
C LEU A 79 6.49 12.88 -10.89
N SER A 80 5.19 12.70 -10.59
CA SER A 80 4.19 13.77 -10.65
C SER A 80 4.15 14.64 -9.38
N GLY A 81 5.01 14.39 -8.40
CA GLY A 81 5.13 15.22 -7.19
C GLY A 81 4.04 15.00 -6.14
N HIS A 82 3.24 13.92 -6.23
CA HIS A 82 2.20 13.64 -5.23
C HIS A 82 2.75 13.06 -3.92
N ILE A 83 3.89 12.39 -3.99
CA ILE A 83 4.53 11.78 -2.83
C ILE A 83 6.00 12.21 -2.74
N SER A 84 6.51 12.29 -1.52
CA SER A 84 7.92 12.58 -1.29
C SER A 84 8.80 11.37 -1.62
N LYS A 85 10.11 11.61 -1.76
CA LYS A 85 11.10 10.53 -1.94
C LYS A 85 11.07 9.52 -0.79
N ALA A 86 10.83 9.99 0.44
CA ALA A 86 10.70 9.15 1.61
C ALA A 86 9.48 8.22 1.49
N VAL A 87 8.32 8.75 1.09
CA VAL A 87 7.11 7.93 0.87
C VAL A 87 7.30 6.94 -0.28
N GLN A 88 7.94 7.32 -1.39
CA GLN A 88 8.27 6.40 -2.48
C GLN A 88 9.09 5.19 -2.00
N ARG A 89 10.13 5.43 -1.19
CA ARG A 89 10.94 4.37 -0.57
C ARG A 89 10.09 3.43 0.27
N GLU A 90 9.22 3.97 1.12
CA GLU A 90 8.36 3.18 2.03
C GLU A 90 7.38 2.30 1.25
N LEU A 91 6.76 2.84 0.19
CA LEU A 91 5.86 2.08 -0.67
C LEU A 91 6.58 0.94 -1.39
N HIS A 92 7.84 1.13 -1.81
CA HIS A 92 8.63 0.04 -2.35
C HIS A 92 9.03 -1.01 -1.31
N LEU A 93 9.25 -0.63 -0.05
CA LEU A 93 9.43 -1.59 1.04
C LEU A 93 8.17 -2.42 1.27
N ILE A 94 6.99 -1.78 1.33
CA ILE A 94 5.69 -2.45 1.43
C ILE A 94 5.47 -3.40 0.26
N ARG A 95 5.73 -2.96 -0.98
CA ARG A 95 5.68 -3.80 -2.18
C ARG A 95 6.61 -5.02 -2.06
N GLY A 96 7.83 -4.82 -1.56
CA GLY A 96 8.80 -5.89 -1.34
C GLY A 96 8.31 -6.93 -0.34
N ILE A 97 7.78 -6.48 0.80
CA ILE A 97 7.17 -7.34 1.83
C ILE A 97 6.00 -8.13 1.22
N ARG A 98 5.05 -7.45 0.55
CA ARG A 98 3.92 -8.11 -0.12
C ARG A 98 4.37 -9.17 -1.10
N ASN A 99 5.38 -8.87 -1.92
CA ASN A 99 5.85 -9.81 -2.93
C ASN A 99 6.43 -11.08 -2.31
N LYS A 100 7.15 -10.97 -1.18
CA LYS A 100 7.63 -12.14 -0.44
C LYS A 100 6.46 -13.00 0.05
N PHE A 101 5.44 -12.39 0.64
CA PHE A 101 4.23 -13.11 1.07
C PHE A 101 3.45 -13.73 -0.10
N ALA A 102 3.33 -13.02 -1.23
CA ALA A 102 2.60 -13.51 -2.39
C ALA A 102 3.30 -14.71 -3.05
N HIS A 103 4.63 -14.70 -3.12
CA HIS A 103 5.41 -15.73 -3.83
C HIS A 103 6.00 -16.82 -2.92
N ALA A 104 5.83 -16.73 -1.60
CA ALA A 104 6.27 -17.78 -0.69
C ALA A 104 5.50 -19.09 -0.94
N PRO A 105 6.20 -20.23 -1.16
CA PRO A 105 5.56 -21.54 -1.33
C PRO A 105 5.11 -22.15 0.00
N HIS A 106 5.64 -21.65 1.13
CA HIS A 106 5.31 -22.09 2.49
C HIS A 106 4.69 -20.94 3.29
N PRO A 107 4.01 -21.23 4.41
CA PRO A 107 3.59 -20.20 5.36
C PRO A 107 4.78 -19.32 5.76
N LEU A 108 4.56 -18.01 5.73
CA LEU A 108 5.53 -16.99 6.11
C LEU A 108 4.88 -16.13 7.19
N SER A 109 5.67 -15.63 8.15
CA SER A 109 5.20 -14.75 9.20
C SER A 109 5.96 -13.42 9.22
N PHE A 110 5.36 -12.40 9.83
CA PHE A 110 6.02 -11.13 10.09
C PHE A 110 7.19 -11.22 11.09
N THR A 111 7.25 -12.30 11.88
CA THR A 111 8.36 -12.59 12.82
C THR A 111 9.55 -13.27 12.15
N GLU A 112 9.44 -13.65 10.87
CA GLU A 112 10.56 -14.17 10.11
C GLU A 112 11.66 -13.11 9.95
N PRO A 113 12.94 -13.40 10.25
CA PRO A 113 13.98 -12.38 10.35
C PRO A 113 14.10 -11.46 9.13
N ALA A 114 13.92 -12.02 7.92
CA ALA A 114 14.01 -11.27 6.67
C ALA A 114 12.78 -10.37 6.40
N ILE A 115 11.63 -10.66 6.99
CA ILE A 115 10.42 -9.83 6.91
C ILE A 115 10.44 -8.79 8.02
N GLU A 116 10.74 -9.22 9.24
CA GLU A 116 10.88 -8.37 10.41
C GLU A 116 11.86 -7.22 10.13
N GLN A 117 13.04 -7.52 9.56
CA GLN A 117 14.03 -6.49 9.21
C GLN A 117 13.46 -5.45 8.24
N GLN A 118 12.62 -5.86 7.28
CA GLN A 118 11.98 -4.94 6.34
C GLN A 118 10.90 -4.10 7.00
N CYS A 119 10.09 -4.68 7.88
CA CYS A 119 9.12 -3.94 8.70
C CYS A 119 9.82 -2.89 9.56
N ARG A 120 10.94 -3.24 10.19
CA ARG A 120 11.76 -2.34 11.01
C ARG A 120 12.44 -1.21 10.22
N ALA A 121 12.56 -1.37 8.90
CA ALA A 121 13.11 -0.36 8.01
C ALA A 121 12.06 0.70 7.61
N LEU A 122 10.78 0.51 7.91
CA LEU A 122 9.73 1.51 7.69
C LEU A 122 9.92 2.68 8.64
N ALA A 123 10.10 3.87 8.09
CA ALA A 123 10.41 5.09 8.83
C ALA A 123 9.16 5.74 9.47
N TYR A 124 7.97 5.51 8.90
CA TYR A 124 6.71 6.06 9.42
C TYR A 124 5.93 5.09 10.30
N SER A 125 6.58 4.01 10.75
CA SER A 125 5.95 3.09 11.69
C SER A 125 5.90 3.73 13.08
N HIS A 126 4.69 3.97 13.59
CA HIS A 126 4.45 4.31 15.00
C HIS A 126 4.48 3.07 15.91
N HIS A 127 4.70 1.89 15.33
CA HIS A 127 4.79 0.65 16.08
C HIS A 127 6.11 0.59 16.86
N PRO A 128 6.08 0.36 18.18
CA PRO A 128 7.29 0.28 18.99
C PRO A 128 8.23 -0.80 18.47
N LYS A 129 9.51 -0.48 18.30
CA LYS A 129 10.52 -1.48 17.91
C LYS A 129 10.70 -2.60 18.94
N SER A 130 10.26 -2.40 20.19
CA SER A 130 10.28 -3.43 21.24
C SER A 130 9.21 -4.51 21.06
N ARG A 131 8.20 -4.27 20.21
CA ARG A 131 7.08 -5.18 19.95
C ARG A 131 7.30 -6.00 18.69
N GLU A 132 6.60 -7.13 18.59
CA GLU A 132 6.60 -7.93 17.36
C GLU A 132 5.99 -7.14 16.21
N PRO A 133 6.47 -7.24 14.96
CA PRO A 133 6.02 -6.37 13.87
C PRO A 133 4.51 -6.39 13.60
N ARG A 134 3.82 -7.46 14.02
CA ARG A 134 2.37 -7.60 13.96
C ARG A 134 1.80 -8.10 15.29
N GLU A 135 1.88 -7.25 16.30
CA GLU A 135 1.16 -7.44 17.56
C GLU A 135 -0.24 -6.80 17.43
N THR A 136 -1.29 -7.62 17.42
CA THR A 136 -2.68 -7.14 17.31
C THR A 136 -3.21 -6.78 18.70
N SER A 137 -4.21 -5.90 18.75
CA SER A 137 -4.85 -5.46 20.00
C SER A 137 -5.63 -6.58 20.74
N PHE A 138 -5.68 -7.78 20.17
CA PHE A 138 -6.38 -8.96 20.68
C PHE A 138 -5.43 -10.03 21.26
N GLY A 139 -4.13 -9.72 21.36
CA GLY A 139 -3.10 -10.59 21.96
C GLY A 139 -2.75 -10.21 23.38
#